data_AF-A0A9K3D389-F1
#
_entry.id   AF-A0A9K3D389-F1
#
_cell.length_a   1.000
_cell.length_b   1.000
_cell.length_c   1.000
_cell.angle_alpha   90.00
_cell.angle_beta   90.00
_cell.angle_gamma   90.00
#
_symmetry.space_group_name_H-M   'P 1'
#
loop_
_entity.id
_entity.type
_entity.pdbx_description
1 polymer ?
#
loop_
_entity_poly.entity_id
_entity_poly.type
_entity_poly.pdbx_seq_one_letter_code
_entity_poly.pdbx_strand_id
1 'polypeptide(L)'
;MSREADIASAVGSFDCVVNLTASSAFGSEEEVYKQHITKVAQLAGGEAARTGVNRFIHVSTAQVYKATKDAVAEDAPLEPWTALAAAHLEAENALK
;
A
#
# COMPACT_ATOMS: atom_id res chain seq x y z
N MET A 1 29.48 13.38 9.29
CA MET A 1 28.40 12.42 9.01
C MET A 1 27.59 12.96 7.85
N SER A 2 27.10 12.13 6.94
CA SER A 2 26.34 12.60 5.78
C SER A 2 24.96 13.10 6.22
N ARG A 3 24.40 14.08 5.52
CA ARG A 3 23.08 14.71 5.80
C ARG A 3 21.94 13.69 5.95
N GLU A 4 22.03 12.56 5.27
CA GLU A 4 21.06 11.45 5.34
C GLU A 4 21.09 10.75 6.71
N ALA A 5 22.27 10.58 7.32
CA ALA A 5 22.40 10.01 8.65
C ALA A 5 21.84 10.94 9.74
N ASP A 6 21.96 12.25 9.55
CA ASP A 6 21.45 13.24 10.52
C ASP A 6 19.91 13.27 10.54
N ILE A 7 19.24 13.18 9.39
CA ILE A 7 17.77 13.11 9.31
C ILE A 7 17.24 11.83 9.97
N ALA A 8 17.86 10.68 9.70
CA ALA A 8 17.47 9.41 10.32
C ALA A 8 17.62 9.45 11.85
N SER A 9 18.67 10.10 12.37
CA SER A 9 18.88 10.25 13.81
C SER A 9 17.90 11.22 14.48
N ALA A 10 17.39 12.21 13.73
CA ALA A 10 16.49 13.24 14.25
C ALA A 10 15.04 12.79 14.41
N VAL A 11 14.61 11.75 13.67
CA VAL A 11 13.20 11.30 13.61
C VAL A 11 12.94 10.07 14.50
N GLY A 12 13.99 9.40 14.99
CA GLY A 12 13.85 8.19 15.80
C GLY A 12 13.31 6.99 15.02
N SER A 13 13.23 5.83 15.66
CA SER A 13 12.59 4.63 15.09
C SER A 13 11.06 4.72 15.20
N PHE A 14 10.33 4.15 14.24
CA PHE A 14 8.87 4.06 14.28
C PHE A 14 8.40 2.70 14.82
N ASP A 15 7.49 2.69 15.78
CA ASP A 15 6.82 1.47 16.23
C ASP A 15 5.69 1.04 15.29
N CYS A 16 5.01 2.00 14.67
CA CYS A 16 3.87 1.75 13.78
C CYS A 16 3.92 2.68 12.57
N VAL A 17 3.69 2.12 11.38
CA VAL A 17 3.58 2.88 10.12
C VAL A 17 2.21 2.61 9.52
N VAL A 18 1.49 3.68 9.16
CA VAL A 18 0.21 3.60 8.43
C VAL A 18 0.43 4.16 7.03
N ASN A 19 0.54 3.29 6.05
CA ASN A 19 0.74 3.66 4.65
C ASN A 19 -0.60 3.96 3.97
N LEU A 20 -0.87 5.25 3.78
CA LEU A 20 -2.03 5.81 3.06
C LEU A 20 -1.70 6.21 1.62
N THR A 21 -0.49 5.91 1.14
CA THR A 21 -0.02 6.40 -0.16
C THR A 21 -0.63 5.56 -1.27
N ALA A 22 -1.46 6.19 -2.10
CA ALA A 22 -2.01 5.61 -3.31
C ALA A 22 -2.46 6.72 -4.26
N SER A 23 -2.47 6.43 -5.57
CA SER A 23 -3.20 7.27 -6.52
C SER A 23 -4.71 7.01 -6.38
N SER A 24 -5.52 8.06 -6.38
CA SER A 24 -6.99 7.97 -6.32
C SER A 24 -7.68 8.38 -7.63
N ALA A 25 -6.92 8.87 -8.61
CA ALA A 25 -7.46 9.30 -9.90
C ALA A 25 -7.84 8.08 -10.74
N PHE A 26 -9.05 8.08 -11.30
CA PHE A 26 -9.50 7.05 -12.24
C PHE A 26 -9.07 7.37 -13.67
N GLY A 27 -8.96 6.33 -14.51
CA GLY A 27 -8.64 6.48 -15.93
C GLY A 27 -7.16 6.75 -16.23
N SER A 28 -6.27 6.70 -15.23
CA SER A 28 -4.83 6.68 -15.46
C SER A 28 -4.38 5.39 -16.14
N GLU A 29 -3.21 5.44 -16.77
CA GLU A 29 -2.54 4.26 -17.32
C GLU A 29 -2.15 3.28 -16.20
N GLU A 30 -2.11 1.99 -16.51
CA GLU A 30 -1.80 0.93 -15.56
C GLU A 30 -0.44 1.13 -14.86
N GLU A 31 0.56 1.60 -15.61
CA GLU A 31 1.89 1.88 -15.09
C GLU A 31 1.89 2.97 -14.01
N VAL A 32 0.98 3.96 -14.10
CA VAL A 32 0.82 4.99 -13.07
C VAL A 32 0.36 4.35 -11.76
N TYR A 33 -0.60 3.42 -11.82
CA TYR A 33 -1.06 2.71 -10.62
C TYR A 33 0.03 1.81 -10.05
N LYS A 34 0.75 1.09 -10.92
CA LYS A 34 1.87 0.24 -10.49
C LYS A 34 2.94 1.04 -9.76
N GLN A 35 3.30 2.21 -10.29
CA GLN A 35 4.31 3.08 -9.67
C GLN A 35 3.81 3.71 -8.38
N HIS A 36 2.59 4.26 -8.36
CA HIS A 36 2.10 5.06 -7.24
C HIS A 36 1.36 4.26 -6.16
N ILE A 37 1.05 2.99 -6.40
CA ILE A 37 0.37 2.10 -5.44
C ILE A 37 1.29 0.92 -5.12
N THR A 38 1.48 -0.01 -6.07
CA THR A 38 2.22 -1.26 -5.83
C THR A 38 3.67 -0.99 -5.41
N LYS A 39 4.41 -0.21 -6.19
CA LYS A 39 5.85 -0.01 -5.97
C LYS A 39 6.11 0.76 -4.67
N VAL A 40 5.32 1.79 -4.38
CA VAL A 40 5.44 2.56 -3.13
C VAL A 40 5.13 1.67 -1.92
N ALA A 41 4.08 0.86 -1.98
CA ALA A 41 3.72 -0.08 -0.91
C ALA A 41 4.86 -1.06 -0.63
N GLN A 42 5.43 -1.68 -1.66
CA GLN A 42 6.57 -2.61 -1.54
C GLN A 42 7.80 -1.95 -0.91
N LEU A 43 8.17 -0.75 -1.36
CA LEU A 43 9.34 -0.04 -0.84
C LEU A 43 9.12 0.36 0.63
N ALA A 44 7.95 0.91 0.96
CA ALA A 44 7.62 1.33 2.32
C ALA A 44 7.53 0.14 3.28
N GLY A 45 6.87 -0.95 2.88
CA GLY A 45 6.77 -2.17 3.67
C GLY A 45 8.12 -2.86 3.86
N GLY A 46 8.93 -2.92 2.80
CA GLY A 46 10.28 -3.47 2.87
C GLY A 46 11.19 -2.68 3.80
N GLU A 47 11.12 -1.34 3.77
CA GLU A 47 11.87 -0.48 4.68
C GLU A 47 11.38 -0.59 6.13
N ALA A 48 10.07 -0.67 6.34
CA ALA A 48 9.48 -0.89 7.67
C ALA A 48 9.96 -2.22 8.27
N ALA A 49 9.99 -3.30 7.47
CA ALA A 49 10.53 -4.59 7.89
C ALA A 49 12.04 -4.50 8.19
N ARG A 50 12.83 -3.82 7.34
CA ARG A 50 14.28 -3.66 7.50
C ARG A 50 14.66 -2.88 8.76
N THR A 51 13.85 -1.90 9.13
CA THR A 51 14.09 -1.00 10.27
C THR A 51 13.48 -1.51 11.59
N GLY A 52 12.74 -2.62 11.55
CA GLY A 52 12.17 -3.25 12.74
C GLY A 52 10.90 -2.58 13.24
N VAL A 53 10.09 -2.00 12.36
CA VAL A 53 8.77 -1.46 12.71
C VAL A 53 7.88 -2.61 13.21
N ASN A 54 7.31 -2.45 14.40
CA ASN A 54 6.48 -3.50 15.03
C ASN A 54 5.18 -3.76 14.26
N ARG A 55 4.63 -2.73 13.60
CA ARG A 55 3.39 -2.83 12.82
C ARG A 55 3.40 -1.95 11.58
N PHE A 56 3.16 -2.55 10.42
CA PHE A 56 2.91 -1.85 9.16
C PHE A 56 1.46 -2.08 8.74
N ILE A 57 0.69 -1.01 8.58
CA ILE A 57 -0.71 -1.04 8.14
C ILE A 57 -0.75 -0.39 6.76
N HIS A 58 -1.09 -1.15 5.72
CA HIS A 58 -1.37 -0.62 4.40
C HIS A 58 -2.87 -0.47 4.22
N VAL A 59 -3.32 0.71 3.77
CA VAL A 59 -4.73 0.95 3.49
C VAL A 59 -5.01 0.62 2.03
N SER A 60 -5.75 -0.47 1.83
CA SER A 60 -6.25 -0.89 0.53
C SER A 60 -7.61 -0.25 0.20
N THR A 61 -8.36 -0.84 -0.73
CA THR A 61 -9.64 -0.37 -1.24
C THR A 61 -10.67 -1.48 -1.26
N ALA A 62 -11.94 -1.14 -1.00
CA ALA A 62 -13.05 -2.09 -1.15
C ALA A 62 -13.29 -2.51 -2.61
N GLN A 63 -12.71 -1.80 -3.59
CA GLN A 63 -12.87 -2.12 -5.02
C GLN A 63 -12.13 -3.40 -5.45
N VAL A 64 -11.35 -4.02 -4.57
CA VAL A 64 -10.77 -5.36 -4.82
C VAL A 64 -11.83 -6.46 -4.86
N TYR A 65 -13.00 -6.20 -4.26
CA TYR A 65 -14.16 -7.08 -4.35
C TYR A 65 -15.05 -6.69 -5.54
N LYS A 66 -15.94 -7.63 -5.90
CA LYS A 66 -16.98 -7.41 -6.91
C LYS A 66 -17.87 -6.22 -6.55
N ALA A 67 -18.20 -5.39 -7.54
CA ALA A 67 -19.17 -4.31 -7.36
C ALA A 67 -20.57 -4.86 -7.01
N THR A 68 -21.06 -4.52 -5.83
CA THR A 68 -22.40 -4.90 -5.35
C THR A 68 -22.99 -3.80 -4.48
N LYS A 69 -24.31 -3.87 -4.23
CA LYS A 69 -25.03 -3.02 -3.28
C LYS A 69 -25.16 -3.66 -1.90
N ASP A 70 -24.85 -4.95 -1.80
CA ASP A 70 -24.95 -5.73 -0.57
C ASP A 70 -23.66 -5.63 0.25
N ALA A 71 -23.72 -5.97 1.54
CA ALA A 71 -22.54 -6.05 2.39
C ALA A 71 -21.62 -7.19 1.93
N VAL A 72 -20.30 -6.95 1.98
CA VAL A 72 -19.27 -7.91 1.55
C VAL A 72 -18.34 -8.19 2.73
N ALA A 73 -18.05 -9.46 2.98
CA ALA A 73 -17.11 -9.91 4.00
C ALA A 73 -15.68 -10.03 3.43
N GLU A 74 -14.68 -10.05 4.31
CA GLU A 74 -13.25 -10.06 3.92
C GLU A 74 -12.79 -11.41 3.33
N ASP A 75 -13.59 -12.46 3.48
CA ASP A 75 -13.39 -13.78 2.86
C ASP A 75 -14.10 -13.90 1.49
N ALA A 76 -14.77 -12.85 1.03
CA ALA A 76 -15.42 -12.84 -0.27
C ALA A 76 -14.41 -12.92 -1.42
N PRO A 77 -14.81 -13.46 -2.59
CA PRO A 77 -13.96 -13.51 -3.75
C PRO A 77 -13.43 -12.13 -4.17
N LEU A 78 -12.13 -12.07 -4.43
CA LEU A 78 -11.45 -10.90 -4.96
C LEU A 78 -11.66 -10.83 -6.47
N GLU A 79 -12.39 -9.81 -6.91
CA GLU A 79 -12.75 -9.55 -8.31
C GLU A 79 -12.54 -8.04 -8.61
N PRO A 80 -11.29 -7.56 -8.66
CA PRO A 80 -11.01 -6.15 -8.91
C PRO A 80 -11.50 -5.76 -10.31
N TRP A 81 -12.37 -4.74 -10.36
CA TRP A 81 -13.03 -4.29 -11.60
C TRP A 81 -12.47 -2.97 -12.14
N THR A 82 -11.41 -2.44 -11.52
CA THR A 82 -10.65 -1.28 -12.00
C THR A 82 -9.14 -1.59 -11.99
N ALA A 83 -8.37 -0.93 -12.86
CA ALA A 83 -6.91 -1.07 -12.86
C ALA A 83 -6.27 -0.58 -11.54
N LEU A 84 -6.87 0.45 -10.93
CA LEU A 84 -6.51 0.93 -9.58
C LEU A 84 -6.70 -0.19 -8.54
N ALA A 85 -7.85 -0.86 -8.55
CA ALA A 85 -8.13 -1.95 -7.62
C ALA A 85 -7.20 -3.14 -7.83
N ALA A 86 -6.87 -3.47 -9.08
CA ALA A 86 -5.91 -4.51 -9.39
C ALA A 86 -4.52 -4.19 -8.80
N ALA A 87 -4.06 -2.94 -8.89
CA ALA A 87 -2.80 -2.50 -8.29
C ALA A 87 -2.83 -2.53 -6.75
N HIS A 88 -3.95 -2.16 -6.13
CA HIS A 88 -4.12 -2.32 -4.68
C HIS A 88 -4.07 -3.79 -4.24
N LEU A 89 -4.71 -4.69 -4.99
CA LEU A 89 -4.66 -6.12 -4.69
C LEU A 89 -3.24 -6.69 -4.88
N GLU A 90 -2.51 -6.24 -5.89
CA GLU A 90 -1.09 -6.58 -6.07
C GLU A 90 -0.25 -6.08 -4.87
N ALA A 91 -0.49 -4.85 -4.41
CA ALA A 91 0.18 -4.28 -3.24
C ALA A 91 -0.11 -5.10 -1.96
N GLU A 92 -1.37 -5.49 -1.72
CA GLU A 92 -1.74 -6.37 -0.60
C GLU A 92 -0.98 -7.70 -0.65
N ASN A 93 -0.94 -8.35 -1.81
CA ASN A 93 -0.26 -9.64 -1.95
C ASN A 93 1.25 -9.53 -1.77
N ALA A 94 1.86 -8.40 -2.13
CA ALA A 94 3.29 -8.16 -1.92
C ALA A 94 3.66 -7.84 -0.46
N LEU A 95 2.67 -7.50 0.38
CA LEU A 95 2.85 -7.14 1.80
C LEU A 95 2.44 -8.26 2.77
N LYS A 96 1.85 -9.34 2.27
CA LYS A 96 1.57 -10.57 3.04
C LYS A 96 2.86 -11.34 3.31
#